data_AF-A0A7X3ZL78-F1
#
_entry.id   AF-A0A7X3ZL78-F1
#
_cell.length_a   1.000
_cell.length_b   1.000
_cell.length_c   1.000
_cell.angle_alpha   90.00
_cell.angle_beta   90.00
_cell.angle_gamma   90.00
#
_symmetry.space_group_name_H-M   'P 1'
#
loop_
_entity.id
_entity.type
_entity.pdbx_description
1 polymer ?
#
loop_
_entity_poly.entity_id
_entity_poly.type
_entity_poly.pdbx_seq_one_letter_code
_entity_poly.pdbx_strand_id
1 'polypeptide(L)'
;MSNEGRRSFLQIATACIGGLLSLAAGIPLIGFAISPAWKKGESQWVDLGLVDRLKNSRFKKVNYTFTAKDGWVKATKKRSVYVTDIGNGEWDVFSRTCSHLGCLVRWNESQESFLCPCHGAIFDKNGAVVAGPPPEPLQKLEVKVEAGVLYVREV
;
A
#
# COMPACT_ATOMS: atom_id res chain seq x y z
N MET A 1 63.55 17.76 -3.22
CA MET A 1 62.15 17.66 -3.71
C MET A 1 61.89 18.87 -4.60
N SER A 2 61.55 18.66 -5.86
CA SER A 2 61.21 19.76 -6.79
C SER A 2 59.93 20.48 -6.35
N ASN A 3 59.81 21.77 -6.68
CA ASN A 3 58.63 22.57 -6.36
C ASN A 3 57.33 21.97 -6.93
N GLU A 4 57.43 21.26 -8.05
CA GLU A 4 56.31 20.54 -8.68
C GLU A 4 55.79 19.38 -7.81
N GLY A 5 56.67 18.60 -7.19
CA GLY A 5 56.28 17.48 -6.32
C GLY A 5 55.55 17.93 -5.05
N ARG A 6 55.93 19.08 -4.47
CA ARG A 6 55.26 19.65 -3.29
C ARG A 6 53.86 20.19 -3.62
N ARG A 7 53.73 20.88 -4.75
CA ARG A 7 52.44 21.42 -5.22
C ARG A 7 51.46 20.28 -5.53
N SER A 8 51.91 19.25 -6.24
CA SER A 8 51.10 18.08 -6.57
C SER A 8 50.64 17.34 -5.31
N PHE A 9 51.53 17.13 -4.34
CA PHE A 9 51.18 16.52 -3.06
C PHE A 9 50.07 17.29 -2.31
N LEU A 10 50.22 18.62 -2.18
CA LEU A 10 49.22 19.46 -1.49
C LEU A 10 47.87 19.49 -2.24
N GLN A 11 47.89 19.48 -3.57
CA GLN A 11 46.67 19.40 -4.39
C GLN A 11 45.93 18.07 -4.16
N ILE A 12 46.66 16.95 -4.18
CA ILE A 12 46.08 15.62 -3.93
C ILE A 12 45.54 15.53 -2.51
N ALA A 13 46.31 15.97 -1.51
CA ALA A 13 45.87 15.94 -0.11
C ALA A 13 44.59 16.76 0.11
N THR A 14 44.51 17.96 -0.49
CA THR A 14 43.32 18.81 -0.41
C THR A 14 42.12 18.16 -1.10
N ALA A 15 42.32 17.56 -2.27
CA ALA A 15 41.27 16.85 -3.00
C ALA A 15 40.77 15.62 -2.22
N CYS A 16 41.66 14.85 -1.59
CA CYS A 16 41.30 13.70 -0.77
C CYS A 16 40.48 14.13 0.47
N ILE A 17 40.93 15.16 1.19
CA ILE A 17 40.21 15.68 2.36
C ILE A 17 38.85 16.23 1.94
N GLY A 18 38.79 17.03 0.86
CA GLY A 18 37.54 17.55 0.30
C GLY A 18 36.58 16.44 -0.10
N GLY A 19 37.07 15.41 -0.80
CA GLY A 19 36.28 14.25 -1.19
C GLY A 19 35.72 13.47 0.00
N LEU A 20 36.53 13.25 1.04
CA LEU A 20 36.07 12.59 2.27
C LEU A 20 35.00 13.41 2.99
N LEU A 21 35.17 14.74 3.09
CA LEU A 21 34.17 15.62 3.68
C LEU A 21 32.87 15.64 2.86
N SER A 22 32.97 15.70 1.53
CA SER A 22 31.82 15.63 0.63
C SER A 22 31.07 14.31 0.74
N LEU A 23 31.77 13.17 0.88
CA LEU A 23 31.13 11.87 1.10
C LEU A 23 30.48 11.79 2.48
N ALA A 24 31.17 12.26 3.52
CA ALA A 24 30.67 12.25 4.88
C ALA A 24 29.36 13.06 5.03
N ALA A 25 29.23 14.19 4.33
CA ALA A 25 28.00 14.98 4.30
C ALA A 25 26.97 14.47 3.27
N GLY A 26 27.44 14.05 2.09
CA GLY A 26 26.58 13.68 0.96
C GLY A 26 25.86 12.35 1.16
N ILE A 27 26.54 11.33 1.69
CA ILE A 27 25.96 9.99 1.87
C ILE A 27 24.73 10.04 2.81
N PRO A 28 24.75 10.69 3.99
CA PRO A 28 23.57 10.80 4.84
C PRO A 28 22.41 11.54 4.18
N LEU A 29 22.68 12.61 3.43
CA LEU A 29 21.62 13.40 2.76
C LEU A 29 20.95 12.61 1.64
N ILE A 30 21.75 11.94 0.81
CA ILE A 30 21.24 11.06 -0.26
C ILE A 30 20.50 9.88 0.36
N GLY A 31 21.05 9.27 1.42
CA GLY A 31 20.40 8.20 2.15
C GLY A 31 19.05 8.61 2.73
N PHE A 32 18.95 9.82 3.28
CA PHE A 32 17.68 10.39 3.74
C PHE A 32 16.71 10.64 2.57
N ALA A 33 17.17 11.21 1.45
CA ALA A 33 16.30 11.45 0.30
C ALA A 33 15.72 10.15 -0.30
N ILE A 34 16.54 9.09 -0.38
CA ILE A 34 16.17 7.82 -1.04
C ILE A 34 15.54 6.82 -0.06
N SER A 35 15.76 6.97 1.25
CA SER A 35 15.25 6.06 2.30
C SER A 35 13.77 5.66 2.14
N PRO A 36 12.84 6.60 1.86
CA PRO A 36 11.43 6.27 1.65
C PRO A 36 11.16 5.32 0.48
N ALA A 37 11.96 5.39 -0.58
CA ALA A 37 11.76 4.60 -1.79
C ALA A 37 12.14 3.11 -1.61
N TRP A 38 12.96 2.78 -0.60
CA TRP A 38 13.45 1.41 -0.38
C TRP A 38 12.91 0.72 0.89
N LYS A 39 12.27 1.45 1.80
CA LYS A 39 11.61 0.83 2.96
C LYS A 39 10.23 0.33 2.55
N LYS A 40 10.05 -1.00 2.54
CA LYS A 40 8.73 -1.63 2.38
C LYS A 40 7.78 -1.12 3.48
N GLY A 41 6.54 -0.83 3.11
CA GLY A 41 5.47 -0.49 4.04
C GLY A 41 5.32 -1.57 5.11
N GLU A 42 5.15 -1.15 6.36
CA GLU A 42 4.94 -2.06 7.47
C GLU A 42 3.47 -2.48 7.46
N SER A 43 3.23 -3.77 7.17
CA SER A 43 1.87 -4.29 7.12
C SER A 43 1.26 -4.37 8.51
N GLN A 44 0.06 -3.84 8.69
CA GLN A 44 -0.66 -3.84 9.97
C GLN A 44 -1.97 -4.59 9.85
N TRP A 45 -2.34 -5.31 10.92
CA TRP A 45 -3.64 -5.93 11.03
C TRP A 45 -4.66 -4.93 11.56
N VAL A 46 -5.73 -4.71 10.81
CA VAL A 46 -6.80 -3.76 11.13
C VAL A 46 -8.07 -4.52 11.47
N ASP A 47 -8.67 -4.17 12.60
CA ASP A 47 -9.94 -4.72 13.10
C ASP A 47 -11.12 -4.21 12.24
N LEU A 48 -11.90 -5.12 11.66
CA LEU A 48 -13.15 -4.83 10.95
C LEU A 48 -14.42 -5.06 11.78
N GLY A 49 -14.29 -5.68 12.95
CA GLY A 49 -15.35 -5.99 13.89
C GLY A 49 -15.73 -7.47 13.95
N LEU A 50 -16.72 -7.75 14.81
CA LEU A 50 -17.24 -9.09 15.04
C LEU A 50 -17.87 -9.70 13.78
N VAL A 51 -17.51 -10.94 13.47
CA VAL A 51 -17.98 -11.71 12.31
C VAL A 51 -19.52 -11.80 12.25
N ASP A 52 -20.18 -11.89 13.40
CA ASP A 52 -21.64 -12.02 13.46
C ASP A 52 -22.38 -10.77 12.96
N ARG A 53 -21.76 -9.59 13.04
CA ARG A 53 -22.34 -8.36 12.48
C ARG A 53 -22.14 -8.25 10.96
N LEU A 54 -21.26 -9.07 10.39
CA LEU A 54 -20.85 -9.01 8.99
C LEU A 54 -21.65 -9.96 8.08
N LYS A 55 -22.28 -11.01 8.65
CA LYS A 55 -23.05 -12.04 7.92
C LYS A 55 -24.32 -11.54 7.21
N ASN A 56 -24.74 -10.30 7.45
CA ASN A 56 -26.08 -9.81 7.07
C ASN A 56 -26.25 -9.45 5.57
N SER A 57 -25.21 -9.55 4.74
CA SER A 57 -25.33 -9.35 3.29
C SER A 57 -24.22 -10.08 2.54
N ARG A 58 -24.46 -10.43 1.27
CA ARG A 58 -23.45 -11.09 0.42
C ARG A 58 -22.15 -10.30 0.32
N PHE A 59 -22.21 -8.98 0.14
CA PHE A 59 -21.03 -8.11 0.17
C PHE A 59 -21.28 -6.90 1.07
N LYS A 60 -20.89 -7.02 2.33
CA LYS A 60 -21.06 -5.95 3.32
C LYS A 60 -19.96 -4.90 3.17
N LYS A 61 -20.35 -3.65 2.94
CA LYS A 61 -19.41 -2.52 2.97
C LYS A 61 -19.00 -2.21 4.42
N VAL A 62 -17.71 -2.30 4.72
CA VAL A 62 -17.11 -1.88 5.98
C VAL A 62 -16.12 -0.74 5.72
N ASN A 63 -16.18 0.31 6.53
CA ASN A 63 -15.19 1.38 6.50
C ASN A 63 -14.29 1.23 7.72
N TYR A 64 -12.99 1.40 7.54
CA TYR A 64 -12.02 1.39 8.62
C TYR A 64 -10.97 2.47 8.41
N THR A 65 -10.24 2.77 9.48
CA THR A 65 -9.12 3.72 9.47
C THR A 65 -7.87 3.01 9.90
N PHE A 66 -6.76 3.32 9.25
CA PHE A 66 -5.45 2.76 9.56
C PHE A 66 -4.40 3.85 9.45
N THR A 67 -3.27 3.66 10.12
CA THR A 67 -2.17 4.63 10.08
C THR A 67 -1.17 4.19 9.02
N ALA A 68 -1.21 4.82 7.85
CA ALA A 68 -0.23 4.59 6.80
C ALA A 68 1.04 5.42 7.10
N LYS A 69 2.21 4.81 6.99
CA LYS A 69 3.50 5.53 7.01
C LYS A 69 3.94 5.77 5.57
N ASP A 70 3.90 7.02 5.15
CA ASP A 70 4.26 7.46 3.81
C ASP A 70 5.58 8.26 3.88
N GLY A 71 6.68 7.58 3.59
CA GLY A 71 8.03 8.07 3.83
C GLY A 71 8.27 8.49 5.29
N TRP A 72 8.33 9.79 5.51
CA TRP A 72 8.60 10.40 6.83
C TRP A 72 7.33 10.73 7.63
N VAL A 73 6.16 10.65 7.00
CA VAL A 73 4.89 11.11 7.59
C VAL A 73 4.04 9.90 7.96
N LYS A 74 3.48 9.91 9.17
CA LYS A 74 2.39 9.00 9.55
C LYS A 74 1.07 9.71 9.33
N ALA A 75 0.21 9.15 8.50
CA ALA A 75 -1.10 9.70 8.20
C ALA A 75 -2.20 8.67 8.46
N THR A 76 -3.25 9.07 9.16
CA THR A 76 -4.45 8.25 9.31
C THR A 76 -5.25 8.30 8.01
N LYS A 77 -5.30 7.18 7.29
CA LYS A 77 -6.06 7.03 6.05
C LYS A 77 -7.36 6.27 6.34
N LYS A 78 -8.45 6.67 5.68
CA LYS A 78 -9.74 5.97 5.73
C LYS A 78 -9.89 5.16 4.46
N ARG A 79 -10.18 3.87 4.61
CA ARG A 79 -10.46 2.95 3.50
C ARG A 79 -11.79 2.25 3.72
N SER A 80 -12.23 1.55 2.68
CA SER A 80 -13.46 0.79 2.72
C SER A 80 -13.31 -0.48 1.90
N VAL A 81 -13.89 -1.56 2.40
CA VAL A 81 -13.81 -2.90 1.82
C VAL A 81 -15.19 -3.51 1.72
N TYR A 82 -15.32 -4.51 0.86
CA TYR A 82 -16.45 -5.42 0.83
C TYR A 82 -16.04 -6.73 1.50
N VAL A 83 -16.82 -7.15 2.50
CA VAL A 83 -16.63 -8.40 3.23
C VAL A 83 -17.71 -9.39 2.80
N THR A 84 -17.31 -10.63 2.51
CA THR A 84 -18.22 -11.73 2.20
C THR A 84 -17.82 -12.99 2.96
N ASP A 85 -18.82 -13.73 3.43
CA ASP A 85 -18.64 -15.03 4.07
C ASP A 85 -18.66 -16.10 2.98
N ILE A 86 -17.55 -16.84 2.82
CA ILE A 86 -17.45 -17.92 1.82
C ILE A 86 -17.83 -19.28 2.41
N GLY A 87 -18.22 -19.32 3.68
CA GLY A 87 -18.59 -20.54 4.41
C GLY A 87 -17.42 -21.15 5.19
N ASN A 88 -17.73 -22.13 6.04
CA ASN A 88 -16.77 -22.84 6.89
C ASN A 88 -15.90 -21.94 7.80
N GLY A 89 -16.36 -20.72 8.08
CA GLY A 89 -15.60 -19.73 8.87
C GLY A 89 -14.52 -19.00 8.08
N GLU A 90 -14.45 -19.21 6.76
CA GLU A 90 -13.57 -18.47 5.87
C GLU A 90 -14.25 -17.21 5.33
N TRP A 91 -13.45 -16.17 5.08
CA TRP A 91 -13.95 -14.85 4.71
C TRP A 91 -13.14 -14.31 3.54
N ASP A 92 -13.83 -13.68 2.61
CA ASP A 92 -13.19 -12.93 1.53
C ASP A 92 -13.41 -11.44 1.75
N VAL A 93 -12.33 -10.68 1.63
CA VAL A 93 -12.38 -9.22 1.74
C VAL A 93 -11.75 -8.59 0.52
N PHE A 94 -12.54 -7.80 -0.21
CA PHE A 94 -12.13 -7.10 -1.41
C PHE A 94 -12.00 -5.60 -1.13
N SER A 95 -10.90 -5.01 -1.60
CA SER A 95 -10.74 -3.56 -1.64
C SER A 95 -11.82 -2.92 -2.51
N ARG A 96 -12.36 -1.78 -2.06
CA ARG A 96 -13.27 -0.98 -2.89
C ARG A 96 -12.53 -0.10 -3.88
N THR A 97 -11.20 -0.09 -3.87
CA THR A 97 -10.38 0.71 -4.77
C THR A 97 -10.26 0.01 -6.11
N CYS A 98 -10.77 0.65 -7.17
CA CYS A 98 -10.63 0.16 -8.53
C CYS A 98 -9.16 0.19 -8.94
N SER A 99 -8.66 -0.93 -9.45
CA SER A 99 -7.29 -1.11 -9.95
C SER A 99 -6.94 -0.27 -11.19
N HIS A 100 -7.90 0.45 -11.79
CA HIS A 100 -7.61 1.40 -12.87
C HIS A 100 -6.91 2.66 -12.32
N LEU A 101 -7.67 3.53 -11.63
CA LEU A 101 -7.19 4.83 -11.12
C LEU A 101 -7.68 5.12 -9.69
N GLY A 102 -8.11 4.09 -8.96
CA GLY A 102 -8.41 4.20 -7.53
C GLY A 102 -9.83 4.65 -7.16
N CYS A 103 -10.75 4.76 -8.12
CA CYS A 103 -12.15 5.07 -7.83
C CYS A 103 -12.82 4.01 -6.94
N LEU A 104 -13.81 4.41 -6.14
CA LEU A 104 -14.55 3.48 -5.28
C LEU A 104 -15.60 2.69 -6.06
N VAL A 105 -15.42 1.37 -6.16
CA VAL A 105 -16.40 0.46 -6.76
C VAL A 105 -17.62 0.25 -5.86
N ARG A 106 -18.74 -0.13 -6.48
CA ARG A 106 -20.01 -0.43 -5.82
C ARG A 106 -20.46 -1.83 -6.20
N TRP A 107 -20.86 -2.61 -5.20
CA TRP A 107 -21.54 -3.88 -5.42
C TRP A 107 -22.94 -3.64 -6.01
N ASN A 108 -23.28 -4.36 -7.09
CA ASN A 108 -24.60 -4.41 -7.70
C ASN A 108 -25.19 -5.81 -7.48
N GLU A 109 -26.25 -5.90 -6.68
CA GLU A 109 -26.88 -7.18 -6.34
C GLU A 109 -27.56 -7.85 -7.54
N SER A 110 -28.18 -7.08 -8.43
CA SER A 110 -28.90 -7.63 -9.60
C SER A 110 -27.97 -8.23 -10.65
N GLN A 111 -26.76 -7.68 -10.80
CA GLN A 111 -25.77 -8.14 -11.77
C GLN A 111 -24.71 -9.06 -11.15
N GLU A 112 -24.75 -9.27 -9.83
CA GLU A 112 -23.74 -10.01 -9.07
C GLU A 112 -22.30 -9.56 -9.36
N SER A 113 -22.09 -8.24 -9.51
CA SER A 113 -20.83 -7.66 -9.97
C SER A 113 -20.49 -6.35 -9.24
N PHE A 114 -19.20 -6.01 -9.20
CA PHE A 114 -18.73 -4.70 -8.76
C PHE A 114 -18.62 -3.76 -9.95
N LEU A 115 -19.25 -2.59 -9.83
CA LEU A 115 -19.28 -1.57 -10.87
C LEU A 115 -18.45 -0.37 -10.43
N CYS A 116 -17.53 0.06 -11.30
CA CYS A 116 -16.77 1.30 -11.15
C CYS A 116 -17.45 2.43 -11.93
N PRO A 117 -17.93 3.50 -11.24
CA PRO A 117 -18.68 4.56 -11.90
C PRO A 117 -17.82 5.51 -12.75
N CYS A 118 -16.50 5.45 -12.65
CA CYS A 118 -15.62 6.42 -13.31
C CYS A 118 -15.42 6.14 -14.81
N HIS A 119 -15.15 4.89 -15.17
CA HIS A 119 -14.83 4.50 -16.56
C HIS A 119 -15.53 3.17 -16.95
N GLY A 120 -16.57 2.78 -16.22
CA GLY A 120 -17.40 1.62 -16.55
C GLY A 120 -16.74 0.26 -16.34
N ALA A 121 -15.77 0.16 -15.43
CA ALA A 121 -15.20 -1.15 -15.11
C ALA A 121 -16.22 -2.06 -14.41
N ILE A 122 -16.22 -3.33 -14.78
CA ILE A 122 -17.05 -4.38 -14.20
C ILE A 122 -16.14 -5.48 -13.70
N PHE A 123 -16.30 -5.85 -12.43
CA PHE A 123 -15.63 -6.99 -11.83
C PHE A 123 -16.68 -8.02 -11.39
N ASP A 124 -16.38 -9.31 -11.52
CA ASP A 124 -17.28 -10.35 -11.03
C ASP A 124 -17.29 -10.44 -9.49
N LYS A 125 -18.12 -11.32 -8.95
CA LYS A 125 -18.20 -11.58 -7.49
C LYS A 125 -16.88 -12.04 -6.86
N ASN A 126 -15.94 -12.56 -7.64
CA ASN A 126 -14.62 -12.98 -7.17
C ASN A 126 -13.57 -11.86 -7.34
N GLY A 127 -13.98 -10.68 -7.84
CA GLY A 127 -13.12 -9.54 -8.09
C GLY A 127 -12.39 -9.58 -9.44
N ALA A 128 -12.59 -10.58 -10.28
CA ALA A 128 -11.93 -10.67 -11.59
C ALA A 128 -12.46 -9.61 -12.55
N VAL A 129 -11.59 -9.07 -13.42
CA VAL A 129 -11.99 -8.07 -14.43
C VAL A 129 -12.87 -8.76 -15.48
N VAL A 130 -14.10 -8.27 -15.64
CA VAL A 130 -15.03 -8.73 -16.67
C VAL A 130 -15.06 -7.75 -17.83
N ALA A 131 -15.04 -6.45 -17.54
CA ALA A 131 -15.05 -5.40 -18.56
C ALA A 131 -14.40 -4.10 -18.09
N GLY A 132 -14.04 -3.27 -19.05
CA GLY A 132 -13.48 -1.93 -18.83
C GLY A 132 -11.95 -1.90 -18.83
N PRO A 133 -11.36 -0.74 -18.51
CA PRO A 133 -9.92 -0.51 -18.61
C PRO A 133 -9.02 -1.09 -17.49
N PRO A 134 -9.48 -1.57 -16.31
CA PRO A 134 -8.54 -1.95 -15.25
C PRO A 134 -7.58 -3.06 -15.70
N PRO A 135 -6.29 -2.95 -15.38
CA PRO A 135 -5.28 -3.92 -15.81
C PRO A 135 -5.27 -5.20 -14.97
N GLU A 136 -5.85 -5.17 -13.77
CA GLU A 136 -5.80 -6.27 -12.79
C GLU A 136 -7.13 -6.41 -12.03
N PRO A 137 -7.40 -7.58 -11.42
CA PRO A 137 -8.56 -7.80 -10.55
C PRO A 137 -8.64 -6.83 -9.36
N LEU A 138 -9.81 -6.78 -8.71
CA LEU A 138 -9.93 -6.13 -7.40
C LEU A 138 -9.01 -6.81 -6.40
N GLN A 139 -8.28 -6.00 -5.64
CA GLN A 139 -7.37 -6.49 -4.62
C GLN A 139 -8.15 -7.24 -3.53
N LYS A 140 -7.84 -8.53 -3.38
CA LYS A 140 -8.25 -9.35 -2.24
C LYS A 140 -7.24 -9.17 -1.11
N LEU A 141 -7.72 -8.80 0.07
CA LEU A 141 -6.89 -8.58 1.26
C LEU A 141 -6.71 -9.89 2.03
N GLU A 142 -5.53 -10.06 2.65
CA GLU A 142 -5.33 -11.17 3.59
C GLU A 142 -6.21 -10.95 4.83
N VAL A 143 -6.88 -12.02 5.25
CA VAL A 143 -7.79 -12.00 6.40
C VAL A 143 -7.30 -12.94 7.49
N LYS A 144 -7.65 -12.62 8.74
CA LYS A 144 -7.57 -13.56 9.85
C LYS A 144 -8.75 -13.36 10.78
N VAL A 145 -9.21 -14.43 11.41
CA VAL A 145 -10.27 -14.38 12.43
C VAL A 145 -9.68 -14.80 13.77
N GLU A 146 -9.73 -13.92 14.75
CA GLU A 146 -9.24 -14.17 16.11
C GLU A 146 -10.33 -13.78 17.11
N ALA A 147 -10.70 -14.69 18.02
CA ALA A 147 -11.74 -14.46 19.03
C ALA A 147 -13.08 -13.92 18.48
N GLY A 148 -13.46 -14.34 17.27
CA GLY A 148 -14.70 -13.88 16.59
C GLY A 148 -14.61 -12.50 15.96
N VAL A 149 -13.43 -11.87 15.95
CA VAL A 149 -13.16 -10.59 15.27
C VAL A 149 -12.46 -10.86 13.94
N LEU A 150 -12.94 -10.22 12.87
CA LEU A 150 -12.32 -10.26 11.55
C LEU A 150 -11.27 -9.16 11.44
N TYR A 151 -10.04 -9.53 11.11
CA TYR A 151 -8.96 -8.60 10.81
C TYR A 151 -8.55 -8.69 9.35
N VAL A 152 -8.11 -7.57 8.80
CA VAL A 152 -7.50 -7.50 7.47
C VAL A 152 -6.08 -6.98 7.54
N ARG A 153 -5.22 -7.50 6.68
CA ARG A 153 -3.86 -7.01 6.53
C ARG A 153 -3.84 -5.85 5.56
N GLU A 154 -3.42 -4.69 6.05
CA GLU A 154 -3.23 -3.48 5.25
C GLU A 154 -1.73 -3.20 5.11
N VAL A 155 -1.30 -2.80 3.92
CA VAL A 155 0.11 -2.61 3.56
C VAL A 155 0.43 -1.13 3.33
#